data_AF-A0AA36GQ57-F1
#
_entry.id   AF-A0AA36GQ57-F1
#
_cell.length_a   1.000
_cell.length_b   1.000
_cell.length_c   1.000
_cell.angle_alpha   90.00
_cell.angle_beta   90.00
_cell.angle_gamma   90.00
#
_symmetry.space_group_name_H-M   'P 1'
#
loop_
_entity.id
_entity.type
_entity.pdbx_description
1 polymer ?
#
loop_
_entity_poly.entity_id
_entity_poly.type
_entity_poly.pdbx_seq_one_letter_code
_entity_poly.pdbx_strand_id
1 'polypeptide(L)'
;MASTYDVPYDYRSIMHYDKHAFANGNRITMRTRDPRYQNVIGNVQDASPSDYLKVCRMYGCKECERMQLKRYKHPAYKLVL
;
A
#
# COMPACT_ATOMS: atom_id res chain seq x y z
N MET A 1 9.12 -17.18 -0.45
CA MET A 1 8.19 -16.14 0.08
C MET A 1 8.76 -14.78 -0.26
N ALA A 2 7.93 -13.81 -0.63
CA ALA A 2 8.39 -12.44 -0.82
C ALA A 2 8.64 -11.79 0.55
N SER A 3 9.74 -11.04 0.69
CA SER A 3 10.02 -10.27 1.89
C SER A 3 9.05 -9.08 2.00
N THR A 4 8.59 -8.79 3.21
CA THR A 4 7.79 -7.59 3.52
C THR A 4 8.66 -6.40 3.89
N TYR A 5 9.94 -6.62 4.23
CA TYR A 5 10.85 -5.61 4.77
C TYR A 5 10.24 -4.85 5.97
N ASP A 6 9.51 -5.55 6.84
CA ASP A 6 8.80 -4.99 8.00
C ASP A 6 7.84 -3.84 7.67
N VAL A 7 7.30 -3.81 6.45
CA VAL A 7 6.25 -2.89 6.03
C VAL A 7 4.92 -3.67 5.99
N PRO A 8 3.86 -3.23 6.70
CA PRO A 8 2.58 -3.92 6.73
C PRO A 8 1.84 -3.83 5.39
N TYR A 9 0.75 -4.59 5.27
CA TYR A 9 -0.11 -4.56 4.09
C TYR A 9 -0.81 -3.20 3.96
N ASP A 10 -0.73 -2.59 2.78
CA ASP A 10 -1.29 -1.28 2.50
C ASP A 10 -2.36 -1.38 1.41
N TYR A 11 -3.64 -1.18 1.79
CA TYR A 11 -4.76 -1.16 0.84
C TYR A 11 -4.68 -0.01 -0.18
N ARG A 12 -3.88 1.02 0.10
CA ARG A 12 -3.64 2.17 -0.77
C ARG A 12 -2.32 2.08 -1.52
N SER A 13 -1.62 0.94 -1.48
CA SER A 13 -0.44 0.73 -2.31
C SER A 13 -0.78 0.91 -3.78
N ILE A 14 0.09 1.59 -4.54
CA ILE A 14 -0.05 1.71 -6.00
C ILE A 14 0.05 0.35 -6.71
N MET A 15 0.61 -0.64 -6.03
CA MET A 15 0.74 -2.01 -6.52
C MET A 15 -0.50 -2.86 -6.22
N HIS A 16 -1.49 -2.36 -5.47
CA HIS A 16 -2.68 -3.12 -5.13
C HIS A 16 -3.68 -3.11 -6.29
N TYR A 17 -4.09 -4.29 -6.74
CA TYR A 17 -5.13 -4.44 -7.76
C TYR A 17 -6.50 -3.89 -7.33
N ASP A 18 -7.35 -3.55 -8.29
CA ASP A 18 -8.73 -3.11 -8.02
C ASP A 18 -9.65 -4.29 -7.66
N LYS A 19 -10.83 -3.98 -7.09
CA LYS A 19 -11.80 -4.99 -6.60
C LYS A 19 -12.35 -5.95 -7.68
N HIS A 20 -12.24 -5.59 -8.96
CA HIS A 20 -12.73 -6.35 -10.11
C HIS A 20 -11.60 -6.92 -10.97
N ALA A 21 -10.34 -6.82 -10.54
CA ALA A 21 -9.21 -7.30 -11.33
C ALA A 21 -9.41 -8.77 -11.72
N PHE A 22 -9.24 -9.04 -13.02
CA PHE A 22 -9.40 -10.35 -13.65
C PHE A 22 -10.81 -10.98 -13.50
N ALA A 23 -11.83 -10.21 -13.13
CA ALA A 23 -13.19 -10.69 -13.08
C ALA A 23 -13.74 -10.98 -14.48
N ASN A 24 -14.56 -12.03 -14.59
CA ASN A 24 -15.47 -12.17 -15.72
C ASN A 24 -16.77 -11.41 -15.42
N GLY A 25 -16.99 -10.30 -16.12
CA GLY A 25 -18.05 -9.34 -15.83
C GLY A 25 -17.78 -8.51 -14.57
N ASN A 26 -18.82 -7.94 -13.96
CA ASN A 26 -18.69 -7.00 -12.83
C ASN A 26 -18.61 -7.67 -11.45
N ARG A 27 -18.11 -8.90 -11.35
CA ARG A 27 -18.00 -9.61 -10.07
C ARG A 27 -16.83 -9.06 -9.26
N ILE A 28 -16.99 -8.98 -7.94
CA ILE A 28 -15.87 -8.65 -7.05
C ILE A 28 -15.01 -9.91 -6.89
N THR A 29 -13.74 -9.84 -7.31
CA THR A 29 -12.74 -10.91 -7.16
C THR A 29 -11.88 -10.70 -5.92
N MET A 30 -11.75 -9.46 -5.45
CA MET A 30 -11.01 -9.12 -4.22
C MET A 30 -11.89 -8.36 -3.23
N ARG A 31 -12.17 -9.02 -2.10
CA ARG A 31 -12.86 -8.42 -0.96
C ARG A 31 -11.88 -8.04 0.13
N THR A 32 -11.89 -6.76 0.53
CA THR A 32 -11.08 -6.29 1.64
C THR A 32 -11.64 -6.83 2.96
N ARG A 33 -10.77 -7.16 3.93
CA ARG A 33 -11.24 -7.57 5.26
C ARG A 33 -11.88 -6.41 6.01
N ASP A 34 -11.33 -5.21 5.83
CA ASP A 34 -11.93 -3.98 6.30
C ASP A 34 -12.79 -3.37 5.17
N PRO A 35 -14.13 -3.32 5.33
CA PRO A 35 -15.02 -2.81 4.28
C PRO A 35 -14.77 -1.36 3.89
N ARG A 36 -14.16 -0.55 4.77
CA ARG A 36 -13.87 0.88 4.51
C ARG A 36 -12.90 1.06 3.33
N TYR A 37 -12.08 0.06 3.03
CA TYR A 37 -11.10 0.09 1.94
C TYR A 37 -11.59 -0.58 0.66
N GLN A 38 -12.80 -1.12 0.62
CA GLN A 38 -13.29 -1.90 -0.52
C GLN A 38 -13.34 -1.10 -1.83
N ASN A 39 -13.64 0.20 -1.74
CA ASN A 39 -13.65 1.12 -2.88
C ASN A 39 -12.37 1.96 -2.99
N VAL A 40 -11.35 1.65 -2.18
CA VAL A 40 -10.06 2.35 -2.15
C VAL A 40 -9.00 1.58 -2.94
N ILE A 41 -8.99 0.25 -2.85
CA ILE A 41 -8.01 -0.60 -3.52
C ILE A 41 -7.99 -0.38 -5.04
N GLY A 42 -6.81 -0.32 -5.64
CA GLY A 42 -6.59 -0.18 -7.08
C GLY A 42 -7.08 1.12 -7.72
N ASN A 43 -7.42 2.15 -6.93
CA ASN A 43 -7.90 3.45 -7.43
C ASN A 43 -6.95 4.62 -7.03
N VAL A 44 -5.70 4.31 -6.69
CA VAL A 44 -4.71 5.32 -6.26
C VAL A 44 -3.89 5.83 -7.45
N GLN A 45 -3.45 7.09 -7.38
CA GLN A 45 -2.73 7.77 -8.47
C GLN A 45 -1.22 7.88 -8.25
N ASP A 46 -0.75 7.67 -7.01
CA ASP A 46 0.65 7.81 -6.63
C ASP A 46 1.02 6.77 -5.57
N ALA A 47 2.33 6.54 -5.43
CA ALA A 47 2.87 5.61 -4.45
C ALA A 47 2.58 6.08 -3.02
N SER A 48 2.15 5.13 -2.19
CA SER A 48 1.93 5.35 -0.76
C SER A 48 3.25 5.56 -0.02
N PRO A 49 3.25 6.17 1.18
CA PRO A 49 4.44 6.19 2.04
C PRO A 49 5.01 4.78 2.32
N SER A 50 4.15 3.77 2.38
CA SER A 50 4.55 2.36 2.58
C SER A 50 5.31 1.81 1.37
N ASP A 51 4.88 2.15 0.14
CA ASP A 51 5.56 1.75 -1.10
C ASP A 51 7.00 2.28 -1.13
N TYR A 52 7.16 3.59 -0.88
CA TYR A 52 8.48 4.20 -0.80
C TYR A 52 9.33 3.59 0.31
N LEU A 53 8.79 3.42 1.52
CA LEU A 53 9.51 2.84 2.64
C LEU A 53 10.00 1.41 2.33
N LYS A 54 9.17 0.61 1.67
CA LYS A 54 9.51 -0.76 1.28
C LYS A 54 10.68 -0.77 0.29
N VAL A 55 10.66 0.11 -0.71
CA VAL A 55 11.79 0.27 -1.66
C VAL A 55 13.06 0.74 -0.95
N CYS A 56 12.97 1.74 -0.06
CA CYS A 56 14.13 2.21 0.69
C CYS A 56 14.81 1.08 1.47
N ARG A 57 14.01 0.26 2.17
CA ARG A 57 14.50 -0.89 2.94
C ARG A 57 15.04 -2.01 2.07
N MET A 58 14.37 -2.28 0.94
CA MET A 58 14.82 -3.29 -0.04
C MET A 58 16.22 -3.00 -0.57
N TYR A 59 16.54 -1.73 -0.83
CA TYR A 59 17.85 -1.30 -1.33
C TYR A 59 18.81 -0.83 -0.23
N GLY A 60 18.44 -0.92 1.05
CA GLY A 60 19.29 -0.49 2.17
C GLY A 60 19.65 1.01 2.19
N CYS A 61 18.81 1.86 1.58
CA CYS A 61 19.07 3.29 1.48
C CYS A 61 18.67 4.00 2.78
N LYS A 62 19.65 4.22 3.68
CA LYS A 62 19.44 4.81 5.01
C LYS A 62 18.79 6.20 4.98
N GLU A 63 19.17 7.05 4.03
CA GLU A 63 18.61 8.40 3.93
C GLU A 63 17.14 8.36 3.48
N CYS A 64 16.84 7.57 2.46
CA CYS A 64 15.49 7.29 1.98
C CYS A 64 14.63 6.74 3.12
N GLU A 65 15.10 5.71 3.84
CA GLU A 65 14.37 5.10 4.94
C GLU A 65 14.08 6.12 6.04
N ARG A 66 15.06 6.94 6.44
CA ARG A 66 14.87 7.98 7.45
C ARG A 66 13.82 9.00 7.02
N MET A 67 13.85 9.46 5.78
CA MET A 67 12.87 10.40 5.23
C MET A 67 11.47 9.78 5.18
N GLN A 68 11.35 8.55 4.68
CA GLN A 68 10.06 7.88 4.54
C GLN A 68 9.49 7.40 5.87
N LEU A 69 10.29 7.01 6.86
CA LEU A 69 9.80 6.72 8.21
C LEU A 69 9.16 7.95 8.86
N LYS A 70 9.72 9.13 8.65
CA LYS A 70 9.11 10.39 9.09
C LYS A 70 7.79 10.67 8.38
N ARG A 71 7.67 10.29 7.09
CA ARG A 71 6.46 10.34 6.24
C ARG A 71 5.56 9.08 6.34
N TYR A 72 5.92 8.10 7.16
CA TYR A 72 5.11 6.94 7.50
C TYR A 72 4.51 7.01 8.92
N LYS A 73 5.01 7.89 9.82
CA LYS A 73 4.45 8.11 11.18
C LYS A 73 3.50 9.31 11.50
N HIS A 74 3.68 10.47 10.88
CA HIS A 74 2.81 11.65 10.85
C HIS A 74 1.30 11.40 10.55
N PRO A 75 0.42 12.11 11.26
CA PRO A 75 -1.01 11.77 11.36
C PRO A 75 -1.79 11.85 10.04
N ALA A 76 -1.42 12.73 9.10
CA ALA A 76 -2.17 12.90 7.84
C ALA A 76 -2.23 11.65 6.95
N TYR A 77 -1.26 10.73 7.06
CA TYR A 77 -1.25 9.46 6.33
C TYR A 77 -1.40 8.26 7.28
N LYS A 78 -1.61 8.49 8.58
CA LYS A 78 -1.88 7.44 9.56
C LYS A 78 -3.28 6.82 9.36
N LEU A 79 -4.14 7.48 8.58
CA LEU A 79 -5.44 6.97 8.09
C LEU A 79 -5.31 5.95 6.93
N VAL A 80 -4.10 5.63 6.51
CA VAL A 80 -3.81 4.67 5.44
C VAL A 80 -3.65 3.24 5.98
N LEU A 81 -3.54 3.08 7.31
CA LEU A 81 -3.48 1.81 8.03
C LEU A 81 -4.73 1.56 8.87
#